data_AF-A0A2A9NM40-F1
#
_entry.id   AF-A0A2A9NM40-F1
#
_cell.length_a   1.000
_cell.length_b   1.000
_cell.length_c   1.000
_cell.angle_alpha   90.00
_cell.angle_beta   90.00
_cell.angle_gamma   90.00
#
_symmetry.space_group_name_H-M   'P 1'
#
loop_
_entity.id
_entity.type
_entity.pdbx_description
1 polymer ?
#
loop_
_entity_poly.entity_id
_entity_poly.type
_entity_poly.pdbx_seq_one_letter_code
_entity_poly.pdbx_strand_id
1 'polypeptide(L)'
;MPPVVVINKHTTHSTPRPHILYSVQVVLEDKRYVVNRRYSEHIFIILVEALKDQFSLPPKRILTTTLFPSAWADDTLIAERKAGLAAYLSQLLETPEYQRNRKLLDFLSASHGTGGQVDLEDALPSTLSRKALKDFKLEGEVNAEATTIAAAYYPDWSAEQHPPESLDFSKFDILFFAFVVPNSSSTINWDSGSQSILKRLVTSAHNSGKGTKIVLSVGGWGGSHYFSQACSTAANRSTFTNALVNAVKTFGLDGVDIDWEYPNSEGAGNPHSSADAANLLSLFKSLRSALGSSKIISAAVPHLPWLGSDGRPLKDVSAYAAQMTYLNIMNYDVWGASASPGPNAPLGNLCGTSTQPQASAQAGLAQWKAAGFPASKMLLGLALYGYVSKSTKTHLTGSLLPSSEMVLLQREQSTDLEGDKKMHFLNGAHARSKEAVKDQAAAANLQSWWGQQIPFKSIVTAGALAKGSDGSYREGGGFTMGWDDCSDTPFLFNTAQSTVVTYDDTWSLADKATFAKQNGMAGCFTWSLDQDDGLTLQNAIRKGLGK
;
A
#
# COMPACT_ATOMS: atom_id res chain seq x y z
N MET A 1 -31.69 1.31 -45.97
CA MET A 1 -31.09 0.00 -45.61
C MET A 1 -31.22 -0.18 -44.11
N PRO A 2 -31.40 -1.41 -43.59
CA PRO A 2 -31.39 -1.65 -42.15
C PRO A 2 -30.02 -1.25 -41.55
N PRO A 3 -29.99 -0.77 -40.30
CA PRO A 3 -28.74 -0.40 -39.65
C PRO A 3 -27.84 -1.63 -39.48
N VAL A 4 -26.54 -1.48 -39.76
CA VAL A 4 -25.57 -2.56 -39.60
C VAL A 4 -24.58 -2.19 -38.52
N VAL A 5 -24.48 -3.01 -37.46
CA VAL A 5 -23.49 -2.86 -36.38
C VAL A 5 -22.48 -4.00 -36.45
N VAL A 6 -21.19 -3.65 -36.47
CA VAL A 6 -20.08 -4.62 -36.47
C VAL A 6 -19.04 -4.23 -35.43
N ILE A 7 -18.68 -5.17 -34.55
CA ILE A 7 -17.61 -5.03 -33.57
C ILE A 7 -16.59 -6.15 -33.78
N ASN A 8 -15.72 -6.04 -34.78
CA ASN A 8 -14.74 -7.08 -35.10
C ASN A 8 -13.32 -6.79 -34.56
N LYS A 9 -13.01 -5.53 -34.22
CA LYS A 9 -11.69 -5.09 -33.73
C LYS A 9 -11.72 -4.68 -32.27
N HIS A 10 -10.58 -4.84 -31.60
CA HIS A 10 -10.35 -4.32 -30.26
C HIS A 10 -8.88 -3.92 -30.07
N THR A 11 -8.59 -3.03 -29.12
CA THR A 11 -7.21 -2.67 -28.73
C THR A 11 -6.99 -2.87 -27.24
N THR A 12 -5.76 -3.20 -26.83
CA THR A 12 -5.35 -3.42 -25.42
C THR A 12 -4.37 -2.37 -24.90
N HIS A 13 -3.91 -1.47 -25.77
CA HIS A 13 -2.98 -0.39 -25.42
C HIS A 13 -3.69 0.95 -25.33
N SER A 14 -3.65 1.56 -24.15
CA SER A 14 -4.21 2.88 -23.90
C SER A 14 -3.62 3.45 -22.61
N THR A 15 -3.32 4.75 -22.63
CA THR A 15 -2.78 5.51 -21.49
C THR A 15 -3.92 6.15 -20.70
N PRO A 16 -3.82 6.26 -19.36
CA PRO A 16 -2.68 5.91 -18.50
C PRO A 16 -2.68 4.45 -17.98
N ARG A 17 -3.66 3.59 -18.32
CA ARG A 17 -3.68 2.16 -17.96
C ARG A 17 -4.22 1.27 -19.10
N PRO A 18 -3.65 0.08 -19.39
CA PRO A 18 -4.13 -0.83 -20.43
C PRO A 18 -5.58 -1.28 -20.17
N HIS A 19 -6.44 -1.21 -21.18
CA HIS A 19 -7.81 -1.75 -21.13
C HIS A 19 -8.29 -2.13 -22.54
N ILE A 20 -9.28 -3.02 -22.61
CA ILE A 20 -9.87 -3.44 -23.89
C ILE A 20 -10.86 -2.39 -24.40
N LEU A 21 -10.55 -1.77 -25.54
CA LEU A 21 -11.46 -0.93 -26.31
C LEU A 21 -12.06 -1.72 -27.47
N TYR A 22 -13.37 -1.77 -27.58
CA TYR A 22 -14.10 -2.36 -28.71
C TYR A 22 -14.33 -1.32 -29.79
N SER A 23 -13.93 -1.63 -31.03
CA SER A 23 -14.16 -0.75 -32.17
C SER A 23 -15.53 -1.05 -32.77
N VAL A 24 -16.50 -0.18 -32.47
CA VAL A 24 -17.89 -0.27 -32.91
C VAL A 24 -18.02 0.44 -34.25
N GLN A 25 -18.43 -0.30 -35.28
CA GLN A 25 -18.69 0.23 -36.61
C GLN A 25 -20.19 0.19 -36.87
N VAL A 26 -20.78 1.33 -37.22
CA VAL A 26 -22.21 1.43 -37.49
C VAL A 26 -22.45 2.07 -38.85
N VAL A 27 -23.33 1.49 -39.66
CA VAL A 27 -23.84 2.10 -40.90
C VAL A 27 -25.30 2.48 -40.69
N LEU A 28 -25.59 3.78 -40.75
CA LEU A 28 -26.92 4.37 -40.62
C LEU A 28 -27.15 5.31 -41.79
N GLU A 29 -28.22 5.09 -42.56
CA GLU A 29 -28.63 5.98 -43.67
C GLU A 29 -27.46 6.35 -44.61
N ASP A 30 -26.69 5.35 -45.04
CA ASP A 30 -25.51 5.46 -45.92
C ASP A 30 -24.30 6.21 -45.32
N LYS A 31 -24.33 6.53 -44.03
CA LYS A 31 -23.19 7.10 -43.27
C LYS A 31 -22.55 6.05 -42.36
N ARG A 32 -21.23 5.97 -42.41
CA ARG A 32 -20.43 5.04 -41.59
C ARG A 32 -19.79 5.76 -40.41
N TYR A 33 -20.02 5.24 -39.22
CA TYR A 33 -19.44 5.70 -37.96
C TYR A 33 -18.51 4.61 -37.41
N VAL A 34 -17.35 5.00 -36.89
CA VAL A 34 -16.43 4.09 -36.19
C VAL A 34 -16.05 4.73 -34.87
N VAL A 35 -16.42 4.10 -33.76
CA VAL A 35 -16.17 4.62 -32.41
C VAL A 35 -15.56 3.55 -31.52
N ASN A 36 -14.59 3.92 -30.71
CA ASN A 36 -13.98 3.02 -29.73
C ASN A 36 -14.69 3.16 -28.38
N ARG A 37 -15.14 2.05 -27.80
CA ARG A 37 -15.92 2.03 -26.55
C ARG A 37 -15.38 0.96 -25.60
N ARG A 38 -15.32 1.27 -24.30
CA ARG A 38 -15.00 0.29 -23.26
C ARG A 38 -16.26 -0.46 -22.86
N TYR A 39 -16.09 -1.73 -22.47
CA TYR A 39 -17.19 -2.53 -21.93
C TYR A 39 -17.45 -2.22 -20.45
N SER A 40 -16.39 -2.06 -19.64
CA SER A 40 -16.51 -1.74 -18.23
C SER A 40 -16.44 -0.24 -17.95
N GLU A 41 -17.37 0.18 -17.10
CA GLU A 41 -17.49 1.48 -16.42
C GLU A 41 -18.05 2.63 -17.26
N HIS A 42 -19.37 2.80 -17.19
CA HIS A 42 -20.09 4.04 -17.54
C HIS A 42 -20.42 4.34 -19.01
N ILE A 43 -20.22 3.46 -19.99
CA ILE A 43 -20.62 3.80 -21.38
C ILE A 43 -21.81 3.00 -21.88
N PHE A 44 -21.74 1.66 -21.91
CA PHE A 44 -22.90 0.84 -22.27
C PHE A 44 -23.94 0.77 -21.14
N ILE A 45 -23.50 0.76 -19.88
CA ILE A 45 -24.41 0.77 -18.71
C ILE A 45 -25.13 2.13 -18.59
N ILE A 46 -24.44 3.26 -18.80
CA ILE A 46 -25.10 4.57 -18.88
C ILE A 46 -26.06 4.63 -20.06
N LEU A 47 -25.75 3.98 -21.19
CA LEU A 47 -26.69 3.91 -22.29
C LEU A 47 -27.96 3.15 -21.88
N VAL A 48 -27.82 1.99 -21.22
CA VAL A 48 -28.95 1.22 -20.68
C VAL A 48 -29.76 2.05 -19.67
N GLU A 49 -29.10 2.72 -18.73
CA GLU A 49 -29.76 3.54 -17.71
C GLU A 49 -30.41 4.81 -18.30
N ALA A 50 -29.79 5.43 -19.29
CA ALA A 50 -30.28 6.64 -19.94
C ALA A 50 -31.46 6.35 -20.89
N LEU A 51 -31.46 5.18 -21.54
CA LEU A 51 -32.56 4.74 -22.39
C LEU A 51 -33.65 4.02 -21.59
N LYS A 52 -33.32 3.50 -20.40
CA LYS A 52 -34.14 2.56 -19.63
C LYS A 52 -34.62 1.39 -20.49
N ASP A 53 -33.76 0.92 -21.38
CA ASP A 53 -34.12 -0.12 -22.34
C ASP A 53 -34.21 -1.51 -21.69
N GLN A 54 -34.89 -2.44 -22.35
CA GLN A 54 -35.14 -3.79 -21.83
C GLN A 54 -34.16 -4.84 -22.37
N PHE A 55 -33.18 -4.44 -23.19
CA PHE A 55 -32.25 -5.36 -23.82
C PHE A 55 -31.10 -5.67 -22.86
N SER A 56 -30.67 -6.93 -22.85
CA SER A 56 -29.61 -7.36 -21.96
C SER A 56 -28.24 -7.16 -22.62
N LEU A 57 -27.32 -6.54 -21.88
CA LEU A 57 -25.91 -6.58 -22.24
C LEU A 57 -25.38 -8.01 -22.04
N PRO A 58 -24.42 -8.47 -22.87
CA PRO A 58 -23.74 -9.74 -22.59
C PRO A 58 -23.10 -9.68 -21.19
N PRO A 59 -23.01 -10.79 -20.44
CA PRO A 59 -22.57 -10.79 -19.06
C PRO A 59 -21.12 -10.32 -18.88
N LYS A 60 -20.86 -9.56 -17.79
CA LYS A 60 -19.51 -9.10 -17.40
C LYS A 60 -18.74 -10.26 -16.76
N ARG A 61 -18.38 -11.25 -17.57
CA ARG A 61 -17.44 -12.29 -17.16
C ARG A 61 -16.06 -11.65 -16.96
N ILE A 62 -15.48 -11.88 -15.79
CA ILE A 62 -14.14 -11.43 -15.47
C ILE A 62 -13.21 -12.03 -16.54
N LEU A 63 -12.51 -11.18 -17.31
CA LEU A 63 -11.55 -11.64 -18.34
C LEU A 63 -10.21 -12.08 -17.74
N THR A 64 -10.15 -12.24 -16.43
CA THR A 64 -9.03 -12.77 -15.68
C THR A 64 -9.46 -14.06 -14.99
N THR A 65 -9.20 -15.20 -15.62
CA THR A 65 -9.12 -16.46 -14.88
C THR A 65 -7.78 -16.47 -14.14
N THR A 66 -7.85 -16.77 -12.84
CA THR A 66 -6.77 -17.28 -11.96
C THR A 66 -5.33 -17.32 -12.51
N LEU A 67 -4.42 -16.59 -11.84
CA LEU A 67 -2.96 -16.78 -11.80
C LEU A 67 -2.27 -17.14 -13.15
N PHE A 68 -1.86 -16.15 -13.97
CA PHE A 68 -0.63 -16.10 -14.82
C PHE A 68 -0.61 -14.79 -15.66
N PRO A 69 0.56 -14.31 -16.14
CA PRO A 69 0.79 -12.92 -16.55
C PRO A 69 0.24 -12.57 -17.93
N SER A 70 0.08 -11.27 -18.16
CA SER A 70 -0.37 -10.60 -19.39
C SER A 70 0.17 -11.21 -20.69
N ALA A 71 -0.60 -12.13 -21.26
CA ALA A 71 -0.90 -12.25 -22.69
C ALA A 71 -2.07 -13.24 -22.79
N TRP A 72 -2.95 -13.04 -23.78
CA TRP A 72 -4.15 -13.85 -24.05
C TRP A 72 -5.29 -13.57 -23.06
N ALA A 73 -5.93 -12.42 -23.23
CA ALA A 73 -7.35 -12.35 -22.92
C ALA A 73 -8.04 -13.43 -23.77
N ASP A 74 -8.81 -14.33 -23.15
CA ASP A 74 -9.46 -15.45 -23.82
C ASP A 74 -10.19 -14.97 -25.10
N ASP A 75 -9.62 -15.30 -26.27
CA ASP A 75 -10.12 -14.87 -27.58
C ASP A 75 -11.57 -15.29 -27.80
N THR A 76 -12.00 -16.38 -27.14
CA THR A 76 -13.38 -16.87 -27.15
C THR A 76 -14.29 -15.94 -26.37
N LEU A 77 -13.87 -15.49 -25.17
CA LEU A 77 -14.65 -14.54 -24.37
C LEU A 77 -14.68 -13.14 -24.99
N ILE A 78 -13.59 -12.71 -25.64
CA ILE A 78 -13.58 -11.45 -26.40
C ILE A 78 -14.50 -11.55 -27.61
N ALA A 79 -14.49 -12.66 -28.34
CA ALA A 79 -15.38 -12.90 -29.48
C ALA A 79 -16.87 -12.94 -29.05
N GLU A 80 -17.18 -13.65 -27.96
CA GLU A 80 -18.53 -13.71 -27.37
C GLU A 80 -19.02 -12.31 -26.98
N ARG A 81 -18.16 -11.51 -26.33
CA ARG A 81 -18.50 -10.15 -25.92
C ARG A 81 -18.68 -9.20 -27.11
N LYS A 82 -17.84 -9.30 -28.13
CA LYS A 82 -17.99 -8.55 -29.39
C LYS A 82 -19.34 -8.86 -30.05
N ALA A 83 -19.70 -10.13 -30.16
CA ALA A 83 -20.97 -10.56 -30.73
C ALA A 83 -22.17 -10.06 -29.92
N GLY A 84 -22.12 -10.19 -28.58
CA GLY A 84 -23.20 -9.73 -27.71
C GLY A 84 -23.40 -8.21 -27.72
N LEU A 85 -22.32 -7.43 -27.73
CA LEU A 85 -22.41 -5.96 -27.82
C LEU A 85 -22.95 -5.50 -29.19
N ALA A 86 -22.56 -6.18 -30.27
CA ALA A 86 -23.08 -5.89 -31.60
C ALA A 86 -24.58 -6.19 -31.68
N ALA A 87 -25.01 -7.34 -31.14
CA ALA A 87 -26.42 -7.72 -31.09
C ALA A 87 -27.27 -6.72 -30.29
N TYR A 88 -26.79 -6.29 -29.11
CA TYR A 88 -27.48 -5.28 -28.29
C TYR A 88 -27.69 -3.96 -29.04
N LEU A 89 -26.64 -3.43 -29.68
CA LEU A 89 -26.74 -2.18 -30.43
C LEU A 89 -27.62 -2.30 -31.68
N SER A 90 -27.60 -3.46 -32.35
CA SER A 90 -28.52 -3.72 -33.47
C SER A 90 -29.97 -3.72 -33.01
N GLN A 91 -30.29 -4.37 -31.89
CA GLN A 91 -31.66 -4.39 -31.32
C GLN A 91 -32.17 -2.98 -31.00
N LEU A 92 -31.31 -2.12 -30.44
CA LEU A 92 -31.65 -0.72 -30.21
C LEU A 92 -31.92 0.04 -31.51
N LEU A 93 -31.08 -0.14 -32.54
CA LEU A 93 -31.23 0.56 -33.82
C LEU A 93 -32.36 -0.01 -34.69
N GLU A 94 -32.81 -1.24 -34.46
CA GLU A 94 -33.97 -1.83 -35.13
C GLU A 94 -35.29 -1.43 -34.46
N THR A 95 -35.25 -0.97 -33.20
CA THR A 95 -36.42 -0.54 -32.45
C THR A 95 -36.77 0.93 -32.76
N PRO A 96 -37.96 1.22 -33.33
CA PRO A 96 -38.34 2.58 -33.75
C PRO A 96 -38.26 3.65 -32.66
N GLU A 97 -38.51 3.26 -31.40
CA GLU A 97 -38.44 4.14 -30.22
C GLU A 97 -37.03 4.70 -29.98
N TYR A 98 -35.98 3.91 -30.21
CA TYR A 98 -34.60 4.30 -29.90
C TYR A 98 -33.85 4.84 -31.11
N GLN A 99 -34.31 4.57 -32.34
CA GLN A 99 -33.66 4.97 -33.60
C GLN A 99 -33.29 6.47 -33.70
N ARG A 100 -34.12 7.33 -33.13
CA ARG A 100 -33.92 8.80 -33.14
C ARG A 100 -33.53 9.36 -31.77
N ASN A 101 -33.22 8.49 -30.81
CA ASN A 101 -32.88 8.92 -29.47
C ASN A 101 -31.50 9.60 -29.47
N ARG A 102 -31.46 10.86 -29.03
CA ARG A 102 -30.26 11.69 -29.03
C ARG A 102 -29.10 11.06 -28.24
N LYS A 103 -29.39 10.35 -27.14
CA LYS A 103 -28.37 9.68 -26.33
C LYS A 103 -27.71 8.50 -27.06
N LEU A 104 -28.49 7.75 -27.82
CA LEU A 104 -27.98 6.68 -28.67
C LEU A 104 -27.14 7.25 -29.83
N LEU A 105 -27.62 8.33 -30.46
CA LEU A 105 -26.87 8.99 -31.53
C LEU A 105 -25.57 9.64 -31.03
N ASP A 106 -25.56 10.25 -29.85
CA ASP A 106 -24.36 10.80 -29.20
C ASP A 106 -23.35 9.68 -28.86
N PHE A 107 -23.86 8.55 -28.33
CA PHE A 107 -23.07 7.35 -28.08
C PHE A 107 -22.41 6.81 -29.35
N LEU A 108 -23.06 6.92 -30.50
CA LEU A 108 -22.57 6.44 -31.79
C LEU A 108 -21.69 7.45 -32.55
N SER A 109 -21.69 8.74 -32.16
CA SER A 109 -21.06 9.82 -32.94
C SER A 109 -19.90 10.55 -32.24
N ALA A 110 -19.76 10.50 -30.91
CA ALA A 110 -18.75 11.31 -30.22
C ALA A 110 -17.36 10.67 -30.08
N SER A 111 -16.33 11.44 -30.42
CA SER A 111 -14.95 11.35 -29.90
C SER A 111 -14.41 12.77 -29.68
N HIS A 112 -14.03 13.18 -28.45
CA HIS A 112 -13.17 14.35 -28.09
C HIS A 112 -13.02 14.34 -26.54
N GLY A 113 -11.93 14.74 -25.86
CA GLY A 113 -10.77 15.56 -26.24
C GLY A 113 -10.97 17.04 -25.90
N THR A 114 -10.54 17.49 -24.70
CA THR A 114 -10.21 18.87 -24.22
C THR A 114 -11.26 20.02 -24.26
N GLY A 115 -11.42 20.75 -23.11
CA GLY A 115 -11.56 22.24 -23.08
C GLY A 115 -12.72 22.91 -22.30
N GLY A 116 -12.41 23.62 -21.20
CA GLY A 116 -13.09 24.81 -20.58
C GLY A 116 -14.40 24.59 -19.79
N GLN A 117 -14.61 25.10 -18.57
CA GLN A 117 -14.45 26.49 -18.10
C GLN A 117 -14.26 26.58 -16.56
N VAL A 118 -13.42 27.51 -16.11
CA VAL A 118 -13.09 27.90 -14.73
C VAL A 118 -14.13 28.88 -14.19
N ASP A 119 -14.45 28.87 -12.88
CA ASP A 119 -14.82 30.11 -12.18
C ASP A 119 -14.59 30.11 -10.65
N LEU A 120 -13.73 31.05 -10.22
CA LEU A 120 -13.85 31.99 -9.09
C LEU A 120 -14.17 31.51 -7.65
N GLU A 121 -13.23 30.81 -7.01
CA GLU A 121 -12.94 31.03 -5.56
C GLU A 121 -11.46 31.36 -5.28
N ASP A 122 -10.67 31.56 -6.34
CA ASP A 122 -9.23 31.85 -6.28
C ASP A 122 -8.91 33.36 -6.17
N ALA A 123 -9.78 34.15 -5.53
CA ALA A 123 -9.64 35.60 -5.42
C ALA A 123 -9.74 36.14 -3.98
N LEU A 124 -8.76 35.76 -3.14
CA LEU A 124 -8.06 36.60 -2.14
C LEU A 124 -8.90 37.26 -0.98
N PRO A 125 -8.30 37.76 0.14
CA PRO A 125 -6.93 38.25 0.25
C PRO A 125 -6.06 37.77 1.42
N SER A 126 -4.81 37.54 1.05
CA SER A 126 -3.59 37.74 1.82
C SER A 126 -3.58 39.07 2.59
N THR A 127 -3.63 39.02 3.93
CA THR A 127 -3.07 40.07 4.80
C THR A 127 -2.53 39.46 6.10
N LEU A 128 -1.37 38.81 6.03
CA LEU A 128 -0.46 38.74 7.17
C LEU A 128 0.91 39.24 6.71
N SER A 129 1.22 40.44 7.18
CA SER A 129 2.44 41.17 6.87
C SER A 129 3.69 40.39 7.32
N ARG A 130 4.76 40.47 6.52
CA ARG A 130 6.11 39.90 6.76
C ARG A 130 6.85 40.51 7.97
N LYS A 131 6.12 41.07 8.94
CA LYS A 131 6.66 41.65 10.19
C LYS A 131 6.33 40.82 11.44
N ALA A 132 5.50 39.77 11.31
CA ALA A 132 5.21 38.82 12.41
C ALA A 132 6.09 37.56 12.41
N LEU A 133 7.04 37.44 11.46
CA LEU A 133 7.97 36.31 11.32
C LEU A 133 9.34 36.53 11.98
N LYS A 134 9.52 37.63 12.73
CA LYS A 134 10.81 37.99 13.36
C LYS A 134 10.88 37.86 14.88
N ASP A 135 9.77 37.55 15.56
CA ASP A 135 9.73 37.51 17.04
C ASP A 135 9.46 36.12 17.66
N PHE A 136 9.56 35.04 16.89
CA PHE A 136 9.67 33.69 17.47
C PHE A 136 11.13 33.21 17.47
N LYS A 137 11.93 33.82 18.34
CA LYS A 137 13.10 33.15 18.90
C LYS A 137 12.57 32.08 19.87
N LEU A 138 12.59 30.82 19.46
CA LEU A 138 12.63 29.72 20.42
C LEU A 138 14.06 29.67 20.96
N GLU A 139 14.28 30.36 22.08
CA GLU A 139 15.36 30.00 23.00
C GLU A 139 14.91 28.78 23.80
N GLY A 140 15.72 27.72 23.76
CA GLY A 140 15.53 26.52 24.57
C GLY A 140 15.64 25.21 23.78
N GLU A 141 16.80 24.94 23.17
CA GLU A 141 17.20 23.57 22.88
C GLU A 141 17.32 22.80 24.21
N VAL A 142 16.26 22.11 24.59
CA VAL A 142 16.36 20.99 25.51
C VAL A 142 16.43 19.75 24.64
N ASN A 143 17.66 19.35 24.27
CA ASN A 143 17.97 18.03 23.74
C ASN A 143 17.71 16.98 24.84
N ALA A 144 16.45 16.66 25.07
CA ALA A 144 16.09 15.30 25.45
C ALA A 144 15.95 14.56 24.11
N GLU A 145 16.88 13.66 23.77
CA GLU A 145 16.65 12.72 22.66
C GLU A 145 15.28 12.07 22.89
N ALA A 146 14.30 12.42 22.06
CA ALA A 146 12.99 11.79 22.14
C ALA A 146 13.19 10.29 21.89
N THR A 147 12.85 9.47 22.88
CA THR A 147 12.96 8.01 22.76
C THR A 147 12.16 7.56 21.54
N THR A 148 12.81 6.86 20.61
CA THR A 148 12.19 6.29 19.42
C THR A 148 11.05 5.34 19.79
N ILE A 149 10.15 5.04 18.86
CA ILE A 149 9.03 4.11 19.05
C ILE A 149 9.30 2.82 18.29
N ALA A 150 9.21 1.68 18.98
CA ALA A 150 9.17 0.35 18.39
C ALA A 150 7.76 -0.23 18.57
N ALA A 151 6.97 -0.20 17.50
CA ALA A 151 5.60 -0.68 17.49
C ALA A 151 5.44 -1.98 16.70
N ALA A 152 4.30 -2.66 16.85
CA ALA A 152 3.95 -3.81 16.02
C ALA A 152 2.43 -3.93 15.87
N TYR A 153 1.98 -4.46 14.74
CA TYR A 153 0.62 -4.98 14.62
C TYR A 153 0.52 -6.35 15.27
N TYR A 154 -0.49 -6.53 16.11
CA TYR A 154 -0.90 -7.78 16.72
C TYR A 154 -2.29 -8.12 16.17
N PRO A 155 -2.37 -8.89 15.08
CA PRO A 155 -3.64 -9.41 14.59
C PRO A 155 -4.26 -10.37 15.59
N ASP A 156 -5.58 -10.44 15.66
CA ASP A 156 -6.27 -11.31 16.62
C ASP A 156 -5.95 -12.81 16.40
N TRP A 157 -5.76 -13.24 15.15
CA TRP A 157 -5.28 -14.58 14.80
C TRP A 157 -3.87 -14.88 15.31
N SER A 158 -3.05 -13.88 15.63
CA SER A 158 -1.75 -14.07 16.29
C SER A 158 -1.89 -14.75 17.64
N ALA A 159 -3.04 -14.65 18.31
CA ALA A 159 -3.24 -15.15 19.67
C ALA A 159 -3.16 -16.67 19.81
N GLU A 160 -3.33 -17.41 18.72
CA GLU A 160 -3.18 -18.87 18.73
C GLU A 160 -1.73 -19.29 18.96
N GLN A 161 -0.78 -18.60 18.31
CA GLN A 161 0.64 -18.91 18.38
C GLN A 161 1.38 -18.05 19.40
N HIS A 162 0.88 -16.84 19.65
CA HIS A 162 1.45 -15.84 20.55
C HIS A 162 0.36 -15.31 21.48
N PRO A 163 -0.16 -16.11 22.42
CA PRO A 163 -1.21 -15.66 23.33
C PRO A 163 -0.77 -14.42 24.11
N PRO A 164 -1.67 -13.48 24.43
CA PRO A 164 -1.26 -12.20 25.02
C PRO A 164 -0.44 -12.30 26.31
N GLU A 165 -0.67 -13.35 27.10
CA GLU A 165 0.02 -13.60 28.37
C GLU A 165 1.47 -14.06 28.19
N SER A 166 1.87 -14.54 27.00
CA SER A 166 3.23 -14.98 26.72
C SER A 166 4.10 -13.91 26.04
N LEU A 167 3.52 -12.76 25.68
CA LEU A 167 4.23 -11.70 25.00
C LEU A 167 5.27 -11.03 25.91
N ASP A 168 6.47 -10.81 25.38
CA ASP A 168 7.46 -9.93 26.00
C ASP A 168 7.13 -8.46 25.67
N PHE A 169 6.29 -7.84 26.50
CA PHE A 169 5.89 -6.45 26.35
C PHE A 169 7.08 -5.46 26.38
N SER A 170 8.25 -5.84 26.91
CA SER A 170 9.42 -4.94 26.90
C SER A 170 9.94 -4.63 25.49
N LYS A 171 9.51 -5.41 24.49
CA LYS A 171 9.90 -5.26 23.09
C LYS A 171 9.07 -4.24 22.33
N PHE A 172 7.94 -3.80 22.87
CA PHE A 172 6.98 -2.96 22.17
C PHE A 172 6.59 -1.75 23.00
N ASP A 173 6.71 -0.56 22.41
CA ASP A 173 6.14 0.68 22.98
C ASP A 173 4.64 0.77 22.65
N ILE A 174 4.23 0.29 21.47
CA ILE A 174 2.84 0.27 21.01
C ILE A 174 2.52 -1.08 20.35
N LEU A 175 1.38 -1.67 20.68
CA LEU A 175 0.77 -2.77 19.93
C LEU A 175 -0.54 -2.29 19.31
N PHE A 176 -0.64 -2.38 17.98
CA PHE A 176 -1.86 -2.13 17.23
C PHE A 176 -2.66 -3.44 17.16
N PHE A 177 -3.75 -3.52 17.93
CA PHE A 177 -4.64 -4.68 17.89
C PHE A 177 -5.48 -4.64 16.60
N ALA A 178 -5.26 -5.61 15.72
CA ALA A 178 -5.85 -5.70 14.39
C ALA A 178 -6.84 -6.88 14.31
N PHE A 179 -8.03 -6.75 13.74
CA PHE A 179 -8.72 -5.54 13.33
C PHE A 179 -10.16 -5.52 13.85
N VAL A 180 -10.73 -4.32 13.90
CA VAL A 180 -12.18 -4.15 13.79
C VAL A 180 -12.50 -3.54 12.44
N VAL A 181 -13.64 -3.88 11.85
CA VAL A 181 -13.98 -3.42 10.49
C VAL A 181 -15.23 -2.55 10.49
N PRO A 182 -15.25 -1.40 9.78
CA PRO A 182 -16.46 -0.62 9.60
C PRO A 182 -17.56 -1.44 8.90
N ASN A 183 -18.83 -1.13 9.17
CA ASN A 183 -19.96 -1.82 8.55
C ASN A 183 -20.97 -0.84 7.91
N SER A 184 -21.99 -1.40 7.24
CA SER A 184 -23.04 -0.64 6.54
C SER A 184 -23.88 0.28 7.43
N SER A 185 -23.84 0.11 8.75
CA SER A 185 -24.51 0.99 9.72
C SER A 185 -23.59 2.11 10.22
N SER A 186 -22.40 2.28 9.63
CA SER A 186 -21.36 3.20 10.10
C SER A 186 -20.92 2.94 11.55
N THR A 187 -21.02 1.69 12.02
CA THR A 187 -20.42 1.23 13.27
C THR A 187 -19.25 0.28 12.97
N ILE A 188 -18.81 -0.53 13.95
CA ILE A 188 -17.71 -1.49 13.80
C ILE A 188 -18.19 -2.91 14.07
N ASN A 189 -17.65 -3.87 13.31
CA ASN A 189 -17.78 -5.30 13.54
C ASN A 189 -16.50 -5.84 14.20
N TRP A 190 -16.70 -6.86 15.02
CA TRP A 190 -15.65 -7.60 15.70
C TRP A 190 -15.66 -9.03 15.18
N ASP A 191 -14.48 -9.58 14.93
CA ASP A 191 -14.35 -10.99 14.63
C ASP A 191 -14.66 -11.84 15.87
N SER A 192 -15.06 -13.10 15.64
CA SER A 192 -15.43 -14.00 16.72
C SER A 192 -14.25 -14.18 17.69
N GLY A 193 -14.48 -13.90 18.98
CA GLY A 193 -13.45 -14.04 20.02
C GLY A 193 -12.46 -12.87 20.14
N SER A 194 -12.38 -11.98 19.14
CA SER A 194 -11.45 -10.82 19.13
C SER A 194 -11.56 -9.94 20.38
N GLN A 195 -12.77 -9.66 20.86
CA GLN A 195 -13.00 -8.88 22.08
C GLN A 195 -12.42 -9.55 23.34
N SER A 196 -12.45 -10.88 23.42
CA SER A 196 -11.86 -11.64 24.54
C SER A 196 -10.34 -11.56 24.49
N ILE A 197 -9.76 -11.71 23.29
CA ILE A 197 -8.33 -11.58 23.05
C ILE A 197 -7.86 -10.15 23.40
N LEU A 198 -8.60 -9.12 22.98
CA LEU A 198 -8.28 -7.73 23.29
C LEU A 198 -8.27 -7.46 24.80
N LYS A 199 -9.27 -7.96 25.54
CA LYS A 199 -9.30 -7.83 27.01
C LYS A 199 -8.08 -8.48 27.66
N ARG A 200 -7.70 -9.68 27.21
CA ARG A 200 -6.49 -10.38 27.67
C ARG A 200 -5.21 -9.60 27.34
N LEU A 201 -5.13 -9.02 26.14
CA LEU A 201 -3.99 -8.21 25.71
C LEU A 201 -3.83 -6.95 26.55
N VAL A 202 -4.90 -6.17 26.73
CA VAL A 202 -4.86 -4.97 27.59
C VAL A 202 -4.48 -5.33 29.03
N THR A 203 -5.06 -6.40 29.58
CA THR A 203 -4.75 -6.85 30.95
C THR A 203 -3.28 -7.28 31.07
N SER A 204 -2.77 -8.05 30.12
CA SER A 204 -1.39 -8.54 30.12
C SER A 204 -0.39 -7.39 29.96
N ALA A 205 -0.67 -6.43 29.07
CA ALA A 205 0.15 -5.25 28.87
C ALA A 205 0.24 -4.40 30.14
N HIS A 206 -0.88 -4.13 30.81
CA HIS A 206 -0.90 -3.40 32.07
C HIS A 206 -0.16 -4.14 33.19
N ASN A 207 -0.40 -5.44 33.34
CA ASN A 207 0.24 -6.26 34.37
C ASN A 207 1.75 -6.41 34.16
N SER A 208 2.24 -6.30 32.92
CA SER A 208 3.67 -6.38 32.61
C SER A 208 4.50 -5.25 33.25
N GLY A 209 3.87 -4.10 33.55
CA GLY A 209 4.55 -2.90 34.05
C GLY A 209 5.53 -2.25 33.06
N LYS A 210 5.54 -2.67 31.78
CA LYS A 210 6.47 -2.15 30.76
C LYS A 210 5.99 -0.88 30.08
N GLY A 211 4.71 -0.52 30.26
CA GLY A 211 4.13 0.71 29.70
C GLY A 211 3.71 0.62 28.23
N THR A 212 3.70 -0.59 27.65
CA THR A 212 3.23 -0.84 26.28
C THR A 212 1.81 -0.35 26.09
N LYS A 213 1.60 0.45 25.04
CA LYS A 213 0.31 1.05 24.69
C LYS A 213 -0.48 0.14 23.78
N ILE A 214 -1.76 -0.05 24.05
CA ILE A 214 -2.65 -0.85 23.20
C ILE A 214 -3.56 0.08 22.42
N VAL A 215 -3.44 0.06 21.09
CA VAL A 215 -4.19 0.91 20.16
C VAL A 215 -5.06 0.02 19.28
N LEU A 216 -6.34 0.35 19.13
CA LEU A 216 -7.25 -0.42 18.28
C LEU A 216 -7.08 -0.02 16.82
N SER A 217 -6.67 -0.94 15.96
CA SER A 217 -6.61 -0.70 14.52
C SER A 217 -7.93 -1.07 13.85
N VAL A 218 -8.40 -0.16 13.01
CA VAL A 218 -9.69 -0.21 12.33
C VAL A 218 -9.45 -0.33 10.84
N GLY A 219 -10.01 -1.36 10.20
CA GLY A 219 -9.91 -1.56 8.76
C GLY A 219 -8.91 -2.62 8.34
N GLY A 220 -7.82 -2.17 7.72
CA GLY A 220 -6.85 -2.98 6.97
C GLY A 220 -7.32 -3.25 5.54
N TRP A 221 -6.46 -3.88 4.75
CA TRP A 221 -6.67 -4.17 3.32
C TRP A 221 -8.04 -4.79 3.01
N GLY A 222 -8.40 -5.86 3.75
CA GLY A 222 -9.69 -6.55 3.59
C GLY A 222 -10.88 -5.91 4.33
N GLY A 223 -10.61 -5.00 5.28
CA GLY A 223 -11.63 -4.39 6.15
C GLY A 223 -12.09 -3.00 5.71
N SER A 224 -11.57 -2.47 4.60
CA SER A 224 -11.73 -1.06 4.24
C SER A 224 -13.03 -0.69 3.48
N HIS A 225 -13.88 -1.67 3.16
CA HIS A 225 -15.04 -1.49 2.27
C HIS A 225 -16.00 -0.36 2.69
N TYR A 226 -16.31 -0.23 3.99
CA TYR A 226 -17.33 0.70 4.47
C TYR A 226 -16.79 2.06 4.93
N PHE A 227 -15.50 2.35 4.79
CA PHE A 227 -14.95 3.62 5.26
C PHE A 227 -15.52 4.84 4.54
N SER A 228 -15.59 4.82 3.20
CA SER A 228 -16.12 5.95 2.43
C SER A 228 -17.55 6.29 2.86
N GLN A 229 -18.38 5.25 3.06
CA GLN A 229 -19.74 5.41 3.57
C GLN A 229 -19.76 5.95 5.02
N ALA A 230 -18.99 5.35 5.92
CA ALA A 230 -18.93 5.75 7.33
C ALA A 230 -18.44 7.19 7.51
N CYS A 231 -17.63 7.70 6.58
CA CYS A 231 -17.09 9.06 6.61
C CYS A 231 -17.93 10.08 5.83
N SER A 232 -18.79 9.64 4.91
CA SER A 232 -19.45 10.49 3.90
C SER A 232 -20.31 11.64 4.44
N THR A 233 -21.08 11.43 5.51
CA THR A 233 -21.99 12.43 6.08
C THR A 233 -21.67 12.75 7.53
N ALA A 234 -22.11 13.90 8.03
CA ALA A 234 -21.92 14.27 9.43
C ALA A 234 -22.58 13.26 10.40
N ALA A 235 -23.76 12.74 10.04
CA ALA A 235 -24.45 11.72 10.82
C ALA A 235 -23.66 10.40 10.86
N ASN A 236 -23.24 9.89 9.70
CA ASN A 236 -22.46 8.65 9.63
C ASN A 236 -21.14 8.78 10.39
N ARG A 237 -20.41 9.90 10.22
CA ARG A 237 -19.17 10.16 10.97
C ARG A 237 -19.40 10.23 12.46
N SER A 238 -20.51 10.82 12.91
CA SER A 238 -20.84 10.88 14.33
C SER A 238 -21.06 9.48 14.90
N THR A 239 -21.86 8.64 14.20
CA THR A 239 -22.07 7.23 14.56
C THR A 239 -20.75 6.47 14.62
N PHE A 240 -19.91 6.63 13.60
CA PHE A 240 -18.62 5.93 13.52
C PHE A 240 -17.65 6.39 14.61
N THR A 241 -17.50 7.71 14.80
CA THR A 241 -16.69 8.30 15.88
C THR A 241 -17.14 7.76 17.24
N ASN A 242 -18.44 7.73 17.51
CA ASN A 242 -18.98 7.24 18.78
C ASN A 242 -18.70 5.75 18.98
N ALA A 243 -18.81 4.93 17.93
CA ALA A 243 -18.47 3.51 18.00
C ALA A 243 -16.99 3.29 18.40
N LEU A 244 -16.07 4.04 17.78
CA LEU A 244 -14.64 3.98 18.08
C LEU A 244 -14.33 4.49 19.50
N VAL A 245 -14.90 5.63 19.90
CA VAL A 245 -14.74 6.19 21.25
C VAL A 245 -15.28 5.23 22.31
N ASN A 246 -16.42 4.58 22.05
CA ASN A 246 -16.99 3.60 22.96
C ASN A 246 -16.09 2.35 23.08
N ALA A 247 -15.50 1.87 21.99
CA ALA A 247 -14.52 0.79 22.05
C ALA A 247 -13.30 1.18 22.90
N VAL A 248 -12.72 2.35 22.64
CA VAL A 248 -11.57 2.88 23.41
C VAL A 248 -11.88 2.93 24.91
N LYS A 249 -13.07 3.43 25.28
CA LYS A 249 -13.49 3.48 26.70
C LYS A 249 -13.75 2.11 27.30
N THR A 250 -14.47 1.25 26.58
CA THR A 250 -14.92 -0.07 27.06
C THR A 250 -13.75 -1.00 27.36
N PHE A 251 -12.72 -0.96 26.51
CA PHE A 251 -11.55 -1.83 26.62
C PHE A 251 -10.35 -1.13 27.27
N GLY A 252 -10.46 0.14 27.68
CA GLY A 252 -9.38 0.87 28.33
C GLY A 252 -8.17 1.14 27.42
N LEU A 253 -8.41 1.33 26.12
CA LEU A 253 -7.36 1.44 25.10
C LEU A 253 -6.64 2.80 25.15
N ASP A 254 -5.39 2.83 24.68
CA ASP A 254 -4.58 4.05 24.60
C ASP A 254 -4.89 4.89 23.36
N GLY A 255 -5.63 4.36 22.39
CA GLY A 255 -5.96 5.10 21.18
C GLY A 255 -6.68 4.30 20.11
N VAL A 256 -6.76 4.91 18.92
CA VAL A 256 -7.29 4.32 17.69
C VAL A 256 -6.31 4.56 16.53
N ASP A 257 -6.19 3.56 15.67
CA ASP A 257 -5.45 3.59 14.42
C ASP A 257 -6.44 3.40 13.26
N ILE A 258 -6.44 4.34 12.31
CA ILE A 258 -7.32 4.32 11.14
C ILE A 258 -6.55 3.75 9.96
N ASP A 259 -6.79 2.48 9.66
CA ASP A 259 -6.17 1.76 8.56
C ASP A 259 -7.17 1.66 7.37
N TRP A 260 -7.42 2.80 6.74
CA TRP A 260 -8.25 2.88 5.53
C TRP A 260 -7.36 2.78 4.30
N GLU A 261 -7.55 1.70 3.53
CA GLU A 261 -6.80 1.37 2.32
C GLU A 261 -7.65 1.43 1.03
N TYR A 262 -7.73 2.56 0.32
CA TYR A 262 -7.26 3.90 0.68
C TYR A 262 -8.31 4.98 0.34
N PRO A 263 -8.34 6.13 1.05
CA PRO A 263 -9.20 7.24 0.71
C PRO A 263 -9.06 7.65 -0.76
N ASN A 264 -10.19 7.79 -1.46
CA ASN A 264 -10.26 8.15 -2.87
C ASN A 264 -9.43 7.23 -3.81
N SER A 265 -9.28 5.96 -3.43
CA SER A 265 -8.61 4.94 -4.21
C SER A 265 -9.33 3.61 -4.07
N GLU A 266 -9.21 2.76 -5.10
CA GLU A 266 -9.90 1.48 -5.15
C GLU A 266 -9.38 0.48 -4.11
N GLY A 267 -8.10 0.54 -3.71
CA GLY A 267 -7.53 -0.43 -2.75
C GLY A 267 -7.85 -1.88 -3.15
N ALA A 268 -8.50 -2.62 -2.26
CA ALA A 268 -8.95 -4.01 -2.49
C ALA A 268 -10.24 -4.15 -3.33
N GLY A 269 -10.67 -3.12 -4.06
CA GLY A 269 -11.99 -3.06 -4.73
C GLY A 269 -13.06 -2.34 -3.91
N ASN A 270 -12.64 -1.39 -3.07
CA ASN A 270 -13.46 -0.66 -2.13
C ASN A 270 -14.23 0.50 -2.81
N PRO A 271 -15.46 0.79 -2.36
CA PRO A 271 -16.14 2.05 -2.65
C PRO A 271 -15.28 3.23 -2.21
N HIS A 272 -15.14 4.22 -3.10
CA HIS A 272 -14.32 5.40 -2.87
C HIS A 272 -14.96 6.63 -3.51
N SER A 273 -14.55 7.81 -3.04
CA SER A 273 -15.08 9.11 -3.46
C SER A 273 -13.99 10.18 -3.46
N SER A 274 -14.10 11.14 -4.37
CA SER A 274 -13.26 12.34 -4.37
C SER A 274 -13.38 13.17 -3.08
N ALA A 275 -14.44 12.97 -2.29
CA ALA A 275 -14.63 13.63 -1.00
C ALA A 275 -13.95 12.89 0.18
N ASP A 276 -13.41 11.69 -0.03
CA ASP A 276 -12.92 10.81 1.05
C ASP A 276 -11.83 11.46 1.89
N ALA A 277 -10.86 12.13 1.26
CA ALA A 277 -9.79 12.80 1.99
C ALA A 277 -10.34 13.89 2.94
N ALA A 278 -11.25 14.75 2.46
CA ALA A 278 -11.86 15.79 3.29
C ALA A 278 -12.73 15.21 4.42
N ASN A 279 -13.44 14.11 4.13
CA ASN A 279 -14.23 13.39 5.10
C ASN A 279 -13.37 12.71 6.17
N LEU A 280 -12.21 12.17 5.79
CA LEU A 280 -11.23 11.60 6.70
C LEU A 280 -10.64 12.68 7.64
N LEU A 281 -10.32 13.88 7.14
CA LEU A 281 -9.89 14.98 8.00
C LEU A 281 -10.97 15.33 9.03
N SER A 282 -12.23 15.34 8.61
CA SER A 282 -13.36 15.60 9.49
C SER A 282 -13.50 14.51 10.57
N LEU A 283 -13.25 13.24 10.21
CA LEU A 283 -13.20 12.14 11.18
C LEU A 283 -12.08 12.35 12.21
N PHE A 284 -10.86 12.70 11.80
CA PHE A 284 -9.77 12.94 12.74
C PHE A 284 -10.03 14.11 13.69
N LYS A 285 -10.65 15.20 13.22
CA LYS A 285 -11.10 16.29 14.08
C LYS A 285 -12.11 15.82 15.13
N SER A 286 -13.11 15.03 14.71
CA SER A 286 -14.11 14.46 15.62
C SER A 286 -13.48 13.51 16.64
N LEU A 287 -12.59 12.61 16.21
CA LEU A 287 -11.87 11.69 17.10
C LEU A 287 -11.01 12.45 18.10
N ARG A 288 -10.23 13.45 17.66
CA ARG A 288 -9.39 14.25 18.56
C ARG A 288 -10.23 15.01 19.58
N SER A 289 -11.35 15.60 19.14
CA SER A 289 -12.28 16.29 20.04
C SER A 289 -12.90 15.34 21.08
N ALA A 290 -13.21 14.10 20.71
CA ALA A 290 -13.89 13.16 21.60
C ALA A 290 -12.95 12.34 22.51
N LEU A 291 -11.73 12.06 22.05
CA LEU A 291 -10.72 11.28 22.77
C LEU A 291 -9.76 12.14 23.60
N GLY A 292 -9.69 13.45 23.32
CA GLY A 292 -8.77 14.37 23.99
C GLY A 292 -7.33 14.27 23.49
N SER A 293 -6.41 15.02 24.11
CA SER A 293 -5.01 15.12 23.69
C SER A 293 -4.14 13.92 24.09
N SER A 294 -4.55 13.15 25.11
CA SER A 294 -3.74 12.07 25.68
C SER A 294 -3.81 10.76 24.90
N LYS A 295 -4.85 10.55 24.08
CA LYS A 295 -5.04 9.32 23.30
C LYS A 295 -4.26 9.36 21.99
N ILE A 296 -3.73 8.21 21.60
CA ILE A 296 -3.08 8.01 20.30
C ILE A 296 -4.16 8.04 19.22
N ILE A 297 -3.94 8.85 18.20
CA ILE A 297 -4.69 8.78 16.94
C ILE A 297 -3.66 8.59 15.85
N SER A 298 -3.68 7.45 15.18
CA SER A 298 -2.78 7.16 14.06
C SER A 298 -3.56 6.74 12.82
N ALA A 299 -2.83 6.63 11.71
CA ALA A 299 -3.35 6.06 10.48
C ALA A 299 -2.25 5.33 9.73
N ALA A 300 -2.58 4.17 9.18
CA ALA A 300 -1.76 3.48 8.20
C ALA A 300 -1.95 4.14 6.83
N VAL A 301 -0.83 4.40 6.14
CA VAL A 301 -0.81 5.18 4.91
C VAL A 301 0.17 4.60 3.88
N PRO A 302 -0.07 4.82 2.58
CA PRO A 302 0.89 4.43 1.56
C PRO A 302 2.09 5.40 1.55
N HIS A 303 3.07 5.14 0.68
CA HIS A 303 4.24 6.03 0.52
C HIS A 303 3.86 7.46 0.13
N LEU A 304 2.73 7.63 -0.56
CA LEU A 304 2.21 8.92 -1.01
C LEU A 304 1.16 9.49 -0.04
N PRO A 305 1.07 10.82 0.11
CA PRO A 305 -0.09 11.48 0.70
C PRO A 305 -1.40 10.99 0.08
N TRP A 306 -2.47 10.95 0.88
CA TRP A 306 -3.80 10.57 0.42
C TRP A 306 -4.23 11.35 -0.83
N LEU A 307 -5.04 10.73 -1.68
CA LEU A 307 -5.52 11.36 -2.89
C LEU A 307 -6.61 12.39 -2.58
N GLY A 308 -6.39 13.64 -2.96
CA GLY A 308 -7.38 14.71 -2.90
C GLY A 308 -8.47 14.54 -3.97
N SER A 309 -9.41 15.48 -4.01
CA SER A 309 -10.59 15.39 -4.91
C SER A 309 -10.25 15.39 -6.40
N ASP A 310 -9.05 15.85 -6.78
CA ASP A 310 -8.55 15.83 -8.15
C ASP A 310 -7.82 14.51 -8.51
N GLY A 311 -7.82 13.53 -7.60
CA GLY A 311 -7.14 12.25 -7.77
C GLY A 311 -5.63 12.33 -7.66
N ARG A 312 -5.07 13.45 -7.19
CA ARG A 312 -3.64 13.64 -6.95
C ARG A 312 -3.32 13.60 -5.46
N PRO A 313 -2.09 13.20 -5.07
CA PRO A 313 -1.64 13.28 -3.68
C PRO A 313 -1.80 14.70 -3.12
N LEU A 314 -2.33 14.80 -1.90
CA LEU A 314 -2.46 16.07 -1.18
C LEU A 314 -1.09 16.73 -1.00
N LYS A 315 -1.03 18.03 -1.29
CA LYS A 315 0.17 18.86 -1.11
C LYS A 315 0.33 19.44 0.28
N ASP A 316 -0.76 19.48 1.05
CA ASP A 316 -0.77 19.96 2.43
C ASP A 316 -1.65 19.03 3.27
N VAL A 317 -1.01 18.39 4.25
CA VAL A 317 -1.65 17.52 5.24
C VAL A 317 -1.41 18.03 6.67
N SER A 318 -0.97 19.28 6.84
CA SER A 318 -0.72 19.90 8.15
C SER A 318 -1.95 19.87 9.07
N ALA A 319 -3.15 20.01 8.50
CA ALA A 319 -4.41 19.90 9.22
C ALA A 319 -4.65 18.49 9.79
N TYR A 320 -4.17 17.43 9.12
CA TYR A 320 -4.20 16.06 9.63
C TYR A 320 -3.16 15.88 10.73
N ALA A 321 -1.92 16.36 10.49
CA ALA A 321 -0.82 16.29 11.45
C ALA A 321 -1.14 17.00 12.79
N ALA A 322 -1.99 18.02 12.76
CA ALA A 322 -2.49 18.69 13.97
C ALA A 322 -3.44 17.82 14.81
N GLN A 323 -4.16 16.88 14.19
CA GLN A 323 -5.10 16.00 14.89
C GLN A 323 -4.47 14.64 15.25
N MET A 324 -3.45 14.20 14.52
CA MET A 324 -2.85 12.88 14.66
C MET A 324 -1.62 12.89 15.58
N THR A 325 -1.44 11.76 16.27
CA THR A 325 -0.25 11.45 17.06
C THR A 325 0.83 10.83 16.17
N TYR A 326 0.48 9.79 15.39
CA TYR A 326 1.42 9.10 14.50
C TYR A 326 0.86 8.90 13.10
N LEU A 327 1.75 8.81 12.11
CA LEU A 327 1.49 8.41 10.74
C LEU A 327 2.30 7.15 10.45
N ASN A 328 1.62 6.04 10.13
CA ASN A 328 2.23 4.73 9.95
C ASN A 328 2.44 4.48 8.45
N ILE A 329 3.62 4.80 7.91
CA ILE A 329 3.92 4.60 6.48
C ILE A 329 4.14 3.12 6.21
N MET A 330 3.26 2.50 5.45
CA MET A 330 3.32 1.08 5.07
C MET A 330 4.38 0.84 4.00
N ASN A 331 5.66 0.81 4.40
CA ASN A 331 6.79 0.58 3.51
C ASN A 331 6.99 -0.91 3.19
N TYR A 332 5.98 -1.51 2.57
CA TYR A 332 5.97 -2.90 2.11
C TYR A 332 4.92 -3.06 1.01
N ASP A 333 4.80 -4.27 0.44
CA ASP A 333 3.94 -4.57 -0.71
C ASP A 333 4.23 -3.69 -1.95
N VAL A 334 5.46 -3.18 -2.06
CA VAL A 334 5.92 -2.44 -3.25
C VAL A 334 6.07 -3.38 -4.45
N TRP A 335 6.46 -4.63 -4.20
CA TRP A 335 6.61 -5.64 -5.23
C TRP A 335 6.12 -7.01 -4.76
N GLY A 336 4.99 -7.45 -5.31
CA GLY A 336 4.43 -8.77 -5.06
C GLY A 336 5.08 -9.90 -5.86
N ALA A 337 4.67 -11.13 -5.59
CA ALA A 337 5.15 -12.31 -6.32
C ALA A 337 4.87 -12.19 -7.83
N SER A 338 5.90 -12.41 -8.66
CA SER A 338 5.79 -12.30 -10.12
C SER A 338 6.90 -13.08 -10.83
N ALA A 339 6.78 -13.27 -12.15
CA ALA A 339 7.85 -13.91 -12.92
C ALA A 339 9.17 -13.10 -12.92
N SER A 340 9.07 -11.80 -12.69
CA SER A 340 10.17 -10.84 -12.57
C SER A 340 10.16 -10.22 -11.16
N PRO A 341 10.59 -10.97 -10.14
CA PRO A 341 10.53 -10.52 -8.75
C PRO A 341 11.36 -9.26 -8.53
N GLY A 342 10.90 -8.37 -7.64
CA GLY A 342 11.55 -7.12 -7.25
C GLY A 342 11.44 -6.89 -5.73
N PRO A 343 11.94 -5.76 -5.22
CA PRO A 343 12.03 -5.52 -3.78
C PRO A 343 10.66 -5.26 -3.15
N ASN A 344 10.29 -6.06 -2.14
CA ASN A 344 9.01 -5.95 -1.43
C ASN A 344 8.90 -4.65 -0.62
N ALA A 345 9.96 -4.29 0.11
CA ALA A 345 9.95 -3.23 1.12
C ALA A 345 11.17 -2.32 1.01
N PRO A 346 11.52 -1.75 -0.15
CA PRO A 346 12.81 -1.09 -0.38
C PRO A 346 13.09 0.06 0.61
N LEU A 347 14.35 0.18 1.06
CA LEU A 347 14.81 1.35 1.84
C LEU A 347 14.80 2.60 0.96
N GLY A 348 15.26 2.49 -0.28
CA GLY A 348 15.45 3.64 -1.15
C GLY A 348 15.58 3.28 -2.63
N ASN A 349 15.75 4.33 -3.45
CA ASN A 349 16.19 4.23 -4.83
C ASN A 349 17.69 4.63 -4.89
N LEU A 350 18.54 3.89 -4.19
CA LEU A 350 19.91 4.29 -3.85
C LEU A 350 20.81 4.42 -5.09
N CYS A 351 20.47 3.72 -6.16
CA CYS A 351 21.17 3.80 -7.44
C CYS A 351 20.49 4.72 -8.47
N GLY A 352 19.32 5.28 -8.17
CA GLY A 352 18.56 6.12 -9.11
C GLY A 352 17.86 5.34 -10.23
N THR A 353 17.90 4.01 -10.23
CA THR A 353 17.42 3.14 -11.31
C THR A 353 16.05 2.52 -11.08
N SER A 354 15.40 2.82 -9.95
CA SER A 354 14.15 2.17 -9.58
C SER A 354 13.04 2.44 -10.59
N THR A 355 12.30 1.41 -10.98
CA THR A 355 11.08 1.58 -11.79
C THR A 355 9.88 2.06 -10.96
N GLN A 356 10.01 2.04 -9.62
CA GLN A 356 9.02 2.54 -8.67
C GLN A 356 9.67 3.53 -7.69
N PRO A 357 10.26 4.64 -8.16
CA PRO A 357 11.10 5.51 -7.34
C PRO A 357 10.36 6.21 -6.20
N GLN A 358 9.01 6.25 -6.25
CA GLN A 358 8.16 6.85 -5.22
C GLN A 358 7.76 5.88 -4.11
N ALA A 359 8.07 4.59 -4.25
CA ALA A 359 7.65 3.52 -3.34
C ALA A 359 8.89 2.94 -2.62
N SER A 360 9.41 3.68 -1.65
CA SER A 360 10.51 3.26 -0.75
C SER A 360 10.47 4.06 0.55
N ALA A 361 11.19 3.63 1.59
CA ALA A 361 11.20 4.34 2.87
C ALA A 361 11.67 5.81 2.71
N GLN A 362 12.73 6.03 1.93
CA GLN A 362 13.23 7.37 1.59
C GLN A 362 12.17 8.23 0.90
N ALA A 363 11.52 7.67 -0.14
CA ALA A 363 10.51 8.40 -0.88
C ALA A 363 9.28 8.67 -0.01
N GLY A 364 8.81 7.70 0.77
CA GLY A 364 7.67 7.85 1.66
C GLY A 364 7.87 8.98 2.67
N LEU A 365 9.01 8.97 3.36
CA LEU A 365 9.38 10.04 4.28
C LEU A 365 9.42 11.40 3.58
N ALA A 366 10.10 11.50 2.43
CA ALA A 366 10.25 12.75 1.70
C ALA A 366 8.90 13.33 1.24
N GLN A 367 8.01 12.48 0.73
CA GLN A 367 6.69 12.87 0.20
C GLN A 367 5.77 13.38 1.31
N TRP A 368 5.69 12.67 2.44
CA TRP A 368 4.87 13.11 3.57
C TRP A 368 5.43 14.34 4.29
N LYS A 369 6.77 14.48 4.38
CA LYS A 369 7.40 15.71 4.88
C LYS A 369 7.13 16.89 3.97
N ALA A 370 7.24 16.71 2.65
CA ALA A 370 6.95 17.75 1.67
C ALA A 370 5.48 18.20 1.73
N ALA A 371 4.56 17.30 2.08
CA ALA A 371 3.17 17.63 2.33
C ALA A 371 2.90 18.28 3.72
N GLY A 372 3.93 18.53 4.53
CA GLY A 372 3.79 19.24 5.82
C GLY A 372 3.51 18.34 7.03
N PHE A 373 3.66 17.02 6.91
CA PHE A 373 3.57 16.12 8.07
C PHE A 373 4.93 16.05 8.79
N PRO A 374 5.02 16.26 10.11
CA PRO A 374 6.30 16.23 10.83
C PRO A 374 6.93 14.84 10.87
N ALA A 375 8.23 14.73 10.55
CA ALA A 375 8.98 13.47 10.64
C ALA A 375 8.88 12.84 12.03
N SER A 376 8.95 13.65 13.10
CA SER A 376 8.86 13.22 14.50
C SER A 376 7.50 12.64 14.90
N LYS A 377 6.55 12.54 13.96
CA LYS A 377 5.27 11.84 14.11
C LYS A 377 5.11 10.67 13.12
N MET A 378 6.13 10.33 12.34
CA MET A 378 6.06 9.24 11.37
C MET A 378 6.70 7.97 11.92
N LEU A 379 6.00 6.85 11.79
CA LEU A 379 6.52 5.51 12.02
C LEU A 379 6.75 4.84 10.66
N LEU A 380 7.95 4.29 10.45
CA LEU A 380 8.28 3.52 9.25
C LEU A 380 7.81 2.07 9.42
N GLY A 381 6.98 1.59 8.50
CA GLY A 381 6.52 0.21 8.45
C GLY A 381 7.59 -0.74 7.94
N LEU A 382 7.70 -1.89 8.59
CA LEU A 382 8.70 -2.91 8.30
C LEU A 382 8.03 -4.28 8.14
N ALA A 383 8.29 -4.96 7.04
CA ALA A 383 7.70 -6.26 6.74
C ALA A 383 8.42 -7.39 7.49
N LEU A 384 7.66 -8.25 8.15
CA LEU A 384 8.15 -9.52 8.72
C LEU A 384 7.80 -10.73 7.84
N TYR A 385 7.62 -10.48 6.54
CA TYR A 385 7.27 -11.44 5.52
C TYR A 385 7.96 -11.11 4.19
N GLY A 386 7.84 -12.04 3.26
CA GLY A 386 8.32 -11.92 1.90
C GLY A 386 7.31 -12.39 0.87
N TYR A 387 7.73 -12.45 -0.39
CA TYR A 387 6.95 -13.00 -1.50
C TYR A 387 7.70 -14.11 -2.22
N VAL A 388 7.02 -15.23 -2.49
CA VAL A 388 7.61 -16.35 -3.22
C VAL A 388 7.16 -16.33 -4.67
N SER A 389 8.13 -16.21 -5.56
CA SER A 389 7.96 -16.09 -7.00
C SER A 389 8.40 -17.35 -7.73
N LYS A 390 7.59 -17.83 -8.67
CA LYS A 390 8.03 -18.86 -9.63
C LYS A 390 8.94 -18.20 -10.67
N SER A 391 10.24 -18.24 -10.43
CA SER A 391 11.25 -17.54 -11.23
C SER A 391 12.62 -18.18 -11.10
N THR A 392 13.44 -18.09 -12.14
CA THR A 392 14.85 -18.52 -12.14
C THR A 392 15.83 -17.34 -12.06
N LYS A 393 15.32 -16.12 -11.81
CA LYS A 393 16.14 -14.92 -11.71
C LYS A 393 17.09 -15.00 -10.51
N THR A 394 18.31 -14.52 -10.69
CA THR A 394 19.34 -14.44 -9.65
C THR A 394 19.58 -13.00 -9.18
N HIS A 395 18.74 -12.07 -9.62
CA HIS A 395 18.74 -10.65 -9.28
C HIS A 395 17.30 -10.13 -9.24
N LEU A 396 17.05 -9.10 -8.44
CA LEU A 396 15.77 -8.42 -8.39
C LEU A 396 15.58 -7.51 -9.61
N THR A 397 14.32 -7.38 -10.02
CA THR A 397 13.87 -6.51 -11.10
C THR A 397 13.47 -5.16 -10.51
N GLY A 398 13.58 -4.12 -11.33
CA GLY A 398 13.09 -2.80 -10.96
C GLY A 398 14.03 -2.01 -10.08
N SER A 399 15.23 -2.52 -9.83
CA SER A 399 16.40 -1.80 -9.32
C SER A 399 17.63 -2.42 -10.00
N LEU A 400 18.46 -1.62 -10.66
CA LEU A 400 19.61 -2.12 -11.41
C LEU A 400 20.86 -1.44 -10.91
N LEU A 401 21.89 -2.23 -10.58
CA LEU A 401 23.22 -1.66 -10.41
C LEU A 401 23.60 -0.91 -11.70
N PRO A 402 23.97 0.38 -11.61
CA PRO A 402 24.37 1.14 -12.77
C PRO A 402 25.57 0.45 -13.42
N SER A 403 25.57 0.35 -14.75
CA SER A 403 26.73 -0.16 -15.48
C SER A 403 27.96 0.69 -15.17
N SER A 404 29.17 0.16 -15.39
CA SER A 404 30.42 0.92 -15.26
C SER A 404 30.48 2.20 -16.11
N GLU A 405 29.54 2.35 -17.06
CA GLU A 405 29.38 3.51 -17.95
C GLU A 405 28.31 4.50 -17.48
N MET A 406 27.47 4.16 -16.50
CA MET A 406 26.47 5.09 -15.96
C MET A 406 27.10 6.02 -14.92
N VAL A 407 27.07 7.33 -15.22
CA VAL A 407 27.52 8.40 -14.33
C VAL A 407 26.58 8.46 -13.12
N LEU A 408 27.03 7.93 -11.99
CA LEU A 408 26.41 8.13 -10.68
C LEU A 408 26.33 9.63 -10.38
N LEU A 409 25.11 10.18 -10.34
CA LEU A 409 24.84 11.55 -9.88
C LEU A 409 24.95 11.62 -8.35
N GLN A 410 26.16 11.39 -7.85
CA GLN A 410 26.77 11.88 -6.60
C GLN A 410 28.01 11.02 -6.29
N ARG A 411 29.18 11.46 -6.78
CA ARG A 411 30.50 10.97 -6.37
C ARG A 411 31.08 11.98 -5.39
N GLU A 412 31.32 11.58 -4.14
CA GLU A 412 32.53 12.05 -3.46
C GLU A 412 33.49 10.86 -3.37
N GLN A 413 34.58 10.96 -4.13
CA GLN A 413 35.67 10.00 -4.09
C GLN A 413 36.51 10.28 -2.83
N SER A 414 36.71 9.29 -1.98
CA SER A 414 37.89 9.23 -1.12
C SER A 414 38.70 7.98 -1.47
N THR A 415 40.02 8.15 -1.47
CA THR A 415 41.02 7.08 -1.61
C THR A 415 41.42 6.61 -0.21
N ASP A 416 41.56 5.30 -0.02
CA ASP A 416 42.18 4.79 1.20
C ASP A 416 43.70 5.04 1.20
N LEU A 417 44.36 4.72 2.32
CA LEU A 417 45.79 4.95 2.55
C LEU A 417 46.69 4.16 1.58
N GLU A 418 46.13 3.22 0.81
CA GLU A 418 46.83 2.36 -0.15
C GLU A 418 46.60 2.80 -1.60
N GLY A 419 45.75 3.81 -1.84
CA GLY A 419 45.51 4.39 -3.16
C GLY A 419 44.42 3.72 -3.98
N ASP A 420 43.63 2.82 -3.39
CA ASP A 420 42.53 2.15 -4.07
C ASP A 420 41.29 3.06 -4.15
N LYS A 421 40.67 3.09 -5.33
CA LYS A 421 39.43 3.84 -5.58
C LYS A 421 38.24 3.01 -5.10
N LYS A 422 37.69 3.33 -3.93
CA LYS A 422 36.40 2.77 -3.48
C LYS A 422 35.24 3.63 -3.96
N MET A 423 34.20 2.98 -4.49
CA MET A 423 32.92 3.63 -4.77
C MET A 423 32.19 3.86 -3.46
N HIS A 424 32.20 5.10 -2.96
CA HIS A 424 31.32 5.52 -1.88
C HIS A 424 29.98 5.95 -2.49
N PHE A 425 28.99 5.07 -2.40
CA PHE A 425 27.59 5.44 -2.61
C PHE A 425 27.14 6.22 -1.37
N LEU A 426 26.48 7.36 -1.56
CA LEU A 426 25.89 8.11 -0.45
C LEU A 426 24.92 7.19 0.31
N ASN A 427 25.24 6.92 1.57
CA ASN A 427 24.39 6.28 2.58
C ASN A 427 23.53 5.09 2.09
N GLY A 428 24.09 3.87 2.16
CA GLY A 428 23.29 2.65 2.38
C GLY A 428 23.55 1.45 1.48
N ALA A 429 24.54 1.45 0.59
CA ALA A 429 24.91 0.20 -0.10
C ALA A 429 25.67 -0.72 0.87
N HIS A 430 24.93 -1.55 1.61
CA HIS A 430 25.48 -2.54 2.52
C HIS A 430 25.81 -3.83 1.76
N ALA A 431 26.88 -3.83 0.95
CA ALA A 431 27.37 -5.07 0.36
C ALA A 431 27.77 -6.05 1.49
N ARG A 432 26.92 -7.06 1.75
CA ARG A 432 27.13 -8.06 2.82
C ARG A 432 27.77 -9.34 2.26
N SER A 433 28.61 -9.97 3.08
CA SER A 433 29.34 -11.19 2.70
C SER A 433 28.39 -12.38 2.48
N LYS A 434 28.53 -13.01 1.32
CA LYS A 434 27.81 -14.23 0.89
C LYS A 434 28.34 -15.50 1.58
N GLU A 435 28.46 -15.49 2.91
CA GLU A 435 28.98 -16.64 3.64
C GLU A 435 27.95 -17.77 3.68
N ALA A 436 28.14 -18.76 2.81
CA ALA A 436 27.36 -20.00 2.80
C ALA A 436 27.60 -20.81 4.09
N VAL A 437 26.54 -21.24 4.76
CA VAL A 437 26.65 -22.29 5.78
C VAL A 437 26.72 -23.62 5.05
N LYS A 438 27.87 -24.31 5.15
CA LYS A 438 28.16 -25.58 4.47
C LYS A 438 27.46 -26.81 5.07
N ASP A 439 26.49 -26.65 5.97
CA ASP A 439 25.75 -27.78 6.49
C ASP A 439 24.54 -28.08 5.61
N GLN A 440 24.63 -29.24 4.95
CA GLN A 440 23.63 -29.85 4.08
C GLN A 440 22.35 -30.19 4.87
N ALA A 441 21.53 -29.18 5.17
CA ALA A 441 20.13 -29.44 5.46
C ALA A 441 19.46 -30.09 4.24
N ALA A 442 18.43 -30.91 4.46
CA ALA A 442 17.59 -31.42 3.38
C ALA A 442 17.13 -30.25 2.48
N ALA A 443 17.02 -30.48 1.17
CA ALA A 443 16.65 -29.42 0.23
C ALA A 443 15.31 -28.81 0.65
N ALA A 444 15.34 -27.52 1.03
CA ALA A 444 14.14 -26.76 1.37
C ALA A 444 13.25 -26.67 0.13
N ASN A 445 11.94 -26.73 0.30
CA ASN A 445 10.98 -26.58 -0.80
C ASN A 445 9.94 -25.52 -0.44
N LEU A 446 9.91 -24.46 -1.23
CA LEU A 446 8.97 -23.34 -1.07
C LEU A 446 7.99 -23.23 -2.26
N GLN A 447 7.91 -24.23 -3.14
CA GLN A 447 7.08 -24.17 -4.35
C GLN A 447 5.58 -24.07 -4.04
N SER A 448 5.13 -24.58 -2.89
CA SER A 448 3.72 -24.44 -2.44
C SER A 448 3.33 -22.99 -2.17
N TRP A 449 4.31 -22.10 -1.97
CA TRP A 449 4.11 -20.67 -1.71
C TRP A 449 4.16 -19.82 -2.98
N TRP A 450 4.39 -20.39 -4.17
CA TRP A 450 4.42 -19.61 -5.40
C TRP A 450 3.19 -18.71 -5.56
N GLY A 451 3.44 -17.44 -5.85
CA GLY A 451 2.39 -16.43 -6.00
C GLY A 451 1.84 -15.86 -4.69
N GLN A 452 2.41 -16.24 -3.54
CA GLN A 452 1.88 -15.90 -2.21
C GLN A 452 2.92 -15.14 -1.37
N GLN A 453 2.41 -14.40 -0.38
CA GLN A 453 3.24 -13.92 0.73
C GLN A 453 3.68 -15.13 1.59
N ILE A 454 4.86 -15.04 2.18
CA ILE A 454 5.41 -16.04 3.12
C ILE A 454 5.89 -15.36 4.40
N PRO A 455 5.41 -15.76 5.60
CA PRO A 455 5.96 -15.25 6.86
C PRO A 455 7.45 -15.56 6.98
N PHE A 456 8.25 -14.64 7.55
CA PHE A 456 9.69 -14.86 7.66
C PHE A 456 10.03 -16.15 8.41
N LYS A 457 9.34 -16.43 9.53
CA LYS A 457 9.49 -17.71 10.26
C LYS A 457 9.27 -18.95 9.41
N SER A 458 8.42 -18.88 8.38
CA SER A 458 8.14 -20.00 7.48
C SER A 458 9.30 -20.23 6.50
N ILE A 459 10.03 -19.19 6.10
CA ILE A 459 11.28 -19.32 5.32
C ILE A 459 12.34 -20.05 6.16
N VAL A 460 12.46 -19.69 7.44
CA VAL A 460 13.38 -20.32 8.39
C VAL A 460 12.98 -21.77 8.68
N THR A 461 11.70 -22.02 8.98
CA THR A 461 11.17 -23.37 9.29
C THR A 461 11.33 -24.32 8.10
N ALA A 462 11.19 -23.82 6.87
CA ALA A 462 11.44 -24.60 5.66
C ALA A 462 12.92 -24.96 5.46
N GLY A 463 13.84 -24.33 6.20
CA GLY A 463 15.28 -24.52 6.07
C GLY A 463 15.92 -23.71 4.94
N ALA A 464 15.17 -22.82 4.29
CA ALA A 464 15.72 -21.95 3.24
C ALA A 464 16.61 -20.82 3.81
N LEU A 465 16.40 -20.47 5.08
CA LEU A 465 17.30 -19.65 5.90
C LEU A 465 17.75 -20.42 7.14
N ALA A 466 19.05 -20.37 7.42
CA ALA A 466 19.65 -20.90 8.63
C ALA A 466 20.00 -19.76 9.58
N LYS A 467 19.55 -19.86 10.83
CA LYS A 467 19.84 -18.88 11.88
C LYS A 467 21.23 -19.10 12.46
N GLY A 468 22.05 -18.05 12.45
CA GLY A 468 23.35 -18.00 13.11
C GLY A 468 23.23 -17.76 14.62
N SER A 469 24.30 -18.08 15.36
CA SER A 469 24.39 -17.83 16.80
C SER A 469 24.42 -16.33 17.16
N ASP A 470 24.78 -15.48 16.19
CA ASP A 470 24.76 -14.02 16.27
C ASP A 470 23.37 -13.41 16.00
N GLY A 471 22.37 -14.25 15.70
CA GLY A 471 21.01 -13.83 15.32
C GLY A 471 20.87 -13.41 13.86
N SER A 472 21.94 -13.44 13.07
CA SER A 472 21.88 -13.23 11.61
C SER A 472 21.36 -14.46 10.89
N TYR A 473 20.91 -14.30 9.65
CA TYR A 473 20.45 -15.40 8.81
C TYR A 473 21.37 -15.60 7.62
N ARG A 474 21.54 -16.87 7.25
CA ARG A 474 22.41 -17.32 6.16
C ARG A 474 21.61 -18.23 5.23
N GLU A 475 22.09 -18.38 4.00
CA GLU A 475 21.44 -19.28 3.04
C GLU A 475 21.43 -20.74 3.53
N GLY A 476 20.35 -21.46 3.23
CA GLY A 476 20.16 -22.85 3.60
C GLY A 476 19.31 -23.62 2.60
N GLY A 477 19.24 -24.94 2.76
CA GLY A 477 18.27 -25.77 2.03
C GLY A 477 18.42 -25.74 0.50
N GLY A 478 19.62 -25.47 -0.01
CA GLY A 478 19.90 -25.36 -1.45
C GLY A 478 19.46 -24.04 -2.10
N PHE A 479 19.04 -23.05 -1.32
CA PHE A 479 18.89 -21.68 -1.78
C PHE A 479 20.22 -20.92 -1.71
N THR A 480 20.35 -19.91 -2.55
CA THR A 480 21.44 -18.94 -2.50
C THR A 480 20.88 -17.57 -2.11
N MET A 481 21.55 -16.90 -1.17
CA MET A 481 21.19 -15.54 -0.76
C MET A 481 21.81 -14.51 -1.70
N GLY A 482 20.98 -13.57 -2.13
CA GLY A 482 21.36 -12.37 -2.86
C GLY A 482 21.02 -11.12 -2.09
N TRP A 483 21.66 -10.02 -2.46
CA TRP A 483 21.41 -8.69 -1.93
C TRP A 483 21.27 -7.71 -3.10
N ASP A 484 20.22 -6.89 -3.07
CA ASP A 484 20.06 -5.77 -4.00
C ASP A 484 20.53 -4.47 -3.32
N ASP A 485 21.76 -4.07 -3.62
CA ASP A 485 22.38 -2.86 -3.06
C ASP A 485 21.62 -1.57 -3.38
N CYS A 486 20.85 -1.56 -4.47
CA CYS A 486 20.16 -0.36 -4.93
C CYS A 486 18.84 -0.11 -4.20
N SER A 487 18.27 -1.15 -3.59
CA SER A 487 17.04 -1.08 -2.80
C SER A 487 17.23 -1.45 -1.33
N ASP A 488 18.42 -1.93 -0.96
CA ASP A 488 18.76 -2.46 0.36
C ASP A 488 17.82 -3.61 0.77
N THR A 489 17.71 -4.60 -0.13
CA THR A 489 16.74 -5.70 0.01
C THR A 489 17.41 -7.07 -0.17
N PRO A 490 17.31 -7.99 0.81
CA PRO A 490 17.75 -9.36 0.66
C PRO A 490 16.74 -10.17 -0.19
N PHE A 491 17.26 -11.21 -0.84
CA PHE A 491 16.44 -12.21 -1.50
C PHE A 491 17.13 -13.58 -1.49
N LEU A 492 16.36 -14.64 -1.70
CA LEU A 492 16.84 -16.00 -1.88
C LEU A 492 16.46 -16.46 -3.29
N PHE A 493 17.28 -17.29 -3.91
CA PHE A 493 16.92 -17.94 -5.16
C PHE A 493 17.39 -19.39 -5.19
N ASN A 494 16.61 -20.24 -5.86
CA ASN A 494 16.95 -21.60 -6.20
C ASN A 494 16.53 -21.83 -7.66
N THR A 495 17.50 -21.80 -8.57
CA THR A 495 17.26 -21.91 -10.02
C THR A 495 16.77 -23.30 -10.41
N ALA A 496 17.22 -24.35 -9.73
CA ALA A 496 16.77 -25.73 -9.95
C ALA A 496 15.28 -25.91 -9.60
N GLN A 497 14.82 -25.22 -8.56
CA GLN A 497 13.40 -25.24 -8.17
C GLN A 497 12.55 -24.17 -8.85
N SER A 498 13.15 -23.24 -9.61
CA SER A 498 12.46 -22.05 -10.15
C SER A 498 11.77 -21.24 -9.06
N THR A 499 12.48 -20.97 -7.96
CA THR A 499 11.93 -20.22 -6.82
C THR A 499 12.83 -19.05 -6.46
N VAL A 500 12.23 -17.86 -6.32
CA VAL A 500 12.85 -16.66 -5.75
C VAL A 500 11.99 -16.18 -4.59
N VAL A 501 12.61 -15.79 -3.48
CA VAL A 501 11.93 -15.22 -2.31
C VAL A 501 12.51 -13.84 -2.04
N THR A 502 11.69 -12.79 -2.05
CA THR A 502 12.08 -11.43 -1.64
C THR A 502 11.53 -11.17 -0.24
N TYR A 503 12.33 -10.65 0.68
CA TYR A 503 11.95 -10.53 2.10
C TYR A 503 12.78 -9.42 2.79
N ASP A 504 12.55 -9.25 4.09
CA ASP A 504 13.36 -8.43 4.98
C ASP A 504 14.04 -9.32 6.02
N ASP A 505 15.31 -9.04 6.34
CA ASP A 505 16.09 -9.78 7.32
C ASP A 505 16.61 -8.87 8.44
N THR A 506 17.42 -9.41 9.35
CA THR A 506 17.99 -8.61 10.45
C THR A 506 18.83 -7.42 9.99
N TRP A 507 19.46 -7.50 8.82
CA TRP A 507 20.30 -6.42 8.29
C TRP A 507 19.43 -5.32 7.70
N SER A 508 18.58 -5.64 6.72
CA SER A 508 17.75 -4.63 6.05
C SER A 508 16.76 -3.97 7.00
N LEU A 509 16.26 -4.70 8.00
CA LEU A 509 15.42 -4.14 9.06
C LEU A 509 16.20 -3.20 9.99
N ALA A 510 17.43 -3.55 10.36
CA ALA A 510 18.27 -2.67 11.17
C ALA A 510 18.68 -1.40 10.40
N ASP A 511 18.95 -1.52 9.10
CA ASP A 511 19.32 -0.40 8.24
C ASP A 511 18.13 0.55 8.04
N LYS A 512 16.90 0.03 7.85
CA LYS A 512 15.66 0.84 7.83
C LYS A 512 15.34 1.50 9.17
N ALA A 513 15.52 0.78 10.28
CA ALA A 513 15.34 1.33 11.61
C ALA A 513 16.35 2.46 11.90
N THR A 514 17.60 2.26 11.51
CA THR A 514 18.66 3.28 11.62
C THR A 514 18.34 4.49 10.75
N PHE A 515 17.88 4.28 9.52
CA PHE A 515 17.40 5.33 8.63
C PHE A 515 16.28 6.15 9.27
N ALA A 516 15.28 5.50 9.86
CA ALA A 516 14.17 6.16 10.53
C ALA A 516 14.68 7.06 11.68
N LYS A 517 15.56 6.52 12.55
CA LYS A 517 16.19 7.28 13.63
C LYS A 517 16.98 8.49 13.12
N GLN A 518 17.88 8.27 12.16
CA GLN A 518 18.76 9.32 11.63
C GLN A 518 18.01 10.45 10.93
N ASN A 519 16.80 10.16 10.40
CA ASN A 519 15.97 11.15 9.74
C ASN A 519 14.92 11.81 10.65
N GLY A 520 15.02 11.60 11.97
CA GLY A 520 14.14 12.19 12.96
C GLY A 520 12.72 11.66 12.89
N MET A 521 12.52 10.44 12.38
CA MET A 521 11.23 9.76 12.45
C MET A 521 10.89 9.41 13.90
N ALA A 522 9.60 9.30 14.23
CA ALA A 522 9.19 8.85 15.56
C ALA A 522 9.70 7.44 15.87
N GLY A 523 9.87 6.58 14.85
CA GLY A 523 10.36 5.22 15.01
C GLY A 523 9.86 4.30 13.90
N CYS A 524 9.61 3.04 14.25
CA CYS A 524 9.17 1.99 13.32
C CYS A 524 7.98 1.19 13.87
N PHE A 525 7.23 0.56 12.97
CA PHE A 525 6.26 -0.48 13.30
C PHE A 525 6.45 -1.71 12.42
N THR A 526 6.02 -2.88 12.87
CA THR A 526 6.10 -4.13 12.09
C THR A 526 4.73 -4.66 11.65
N TRP A 527 4.67 -5.19 10.42
CA TRP A 527 3.56 -6.01 9.91
C TRP A 527 4.08 -7.43 9.60
N SER A 528 3.65 -8.46 10.33
CA SER A 528 3.00 -8.43 11.65
C SER A 528 3.73 -9.33 12.65
N LEU A 529 3.50 -9.11 13.94
CA LEU A 529 4.26 -9.72 15.05
C LEU A 529 4.37 -11.24 14.93
N ASP A 530 3.30 -11.91 14.51
CA ASP A 530 3.25 -13.37 14.36
C ASP A 530 4.21 -13.92 13.31
N GLN A 531 4.75 -13.09 12.43
CA GLN A 531 5.56 -13.53 11.30
C GLN A 531 7.06 -13.56 11.61
N ASP A 532 7.48 -12.96 12.74
CA ASP A 532 8.86 -12.99 13.24
C ASP A 532 9.30 -14.43 13.59
N ASP A 533 10.60 -14.70 13.50
CA ASP A 533 11.24 -15.87 14.10
C ASP A 533 11.49 -15.61 15.59
N GLY A 534 10.42 -15.69 16.37
CA GLY A 534 10.36 -15.37 17.79
C GLY A 534 10.32 -13.86 18.02
N LEU A 535 11.49 -13.26 18.28
CA LEU A 535 11.66 -11.81 18.47
C LEU A 535 12.95 -11.31 17.80
N THR A 536 13.49 -12.10 16.86
CA THR A 536 14.84 -11.87 16.34
C THR A 536 14.84 -10.62 15.46
N LEU A 537 13.87 -10.51 14.57
CA LEU A 537 13.71 -9.35 13.71
C LEU A 537 13.33 -8.12 14.53
N GLN A 538 12.40 -8.26 15.49
CA GLN A 538 12.04 -7.18 16.41
C GLN A 538 13.25 -6.64 17.21
N ASN A 539 14.12 -7.53 17.69
CA ASN A 539 15.34 -7.12 18.40
C ASN A 539 16.32 -6.37 17.48
N ALA A 540 16.46 -6.78 16.21
CA ALA A 540 17.29 -6.08 15.24
C ALA A 540 16.77 -4.66 14.97
N ILE A 541 15.45 -4.51 14.81
CA ILE A 541 14.78 -3.21 14.64
C ILE A 541 15.04 -2.30 15.84
N ARG A 542 14.81 -2.81 17.06
CA ARG A 542 15.07 -2.07 18.30
C ARG A 542 16.52 -1.61 18.41
N LYS A 543 17.46 -2.49 18.08
CA LYS A 543 18.89 -2.14 18.06
C LYS A 543 19.19 -1.02 17.06
N GLY A 544 18.62 -1.06 15.84
CA GLY A 544 18.73 0.03 14.85
C GLY A 544 18.11 1.35 15.33
N LEU A 545 17.04 1.28 16.11
CA LEU A 545 16.45 2.44 16.81
C LEU A 545 17.26 2.91 18.03
N GLY A 546 18.33 2.21 18.41
CA GLY A 546 19.17 2.50 19.57
C GLY A 546 18.52 2.18 20.92
N LYS A 547 17.73 1.11 20.99
CA LYS A 547 17.02 0.63 22.19
C LYS A 547 17.54 -0.69 22.75
#